data_AF-A0A8S4S5M6-F1
#
_entry.id   AF-A0A8S4S5M6-F1
#
_cell.length_a   1.000
_cell.length_b   1.000
_cell.length_c   1.000
_cell.angle_alpha   90.00
_cell.angle_beta   90.00
_cell.angle_gamma   90.00
#
_symmetry.space_group_name_H-M   'P 1'
#
loop_
_entity.id
_entity.type
_entity.pdbx_description
1 polymer ?
#
loop_
_entity_poly.entity_id
_entity_poly.type
_entity_poly.pdbx_seq_one_letter_code
_entity_poly.pdbx_strand_id
1 'polypeptide(L)'
;MTLIPWRLGRSLLWDATCVDTLAASHIQATSSMVGAAASSAEQAKRRKDENLDSSFIFVPFGVETLGPWGPEARALFKELSKRVIESTGDPRAGSYLGQRISLAIQRGNAASILGTVPRCGGLERF
;
A
#
# COMPACT_ATOMS: atom_id res chain seq x y z
N MET A 1 2.45 12.38 6.03
CA MET A 1 3.26 12.76 7.20
C MET A 1 2.38 12.73 8.44
N THR A 2 2.86 12.25 9.59
CA THR A 2 2.13 12.38 10.86
C THR A 2 2.24 13.79 11.41
N LEU A 3 1.17 14.29 12.02
CA LEU A 3 1.14 15.62 12.65
C LEU A 3 1.88 15.65 13.99
N ILE A 4 1.96 14.50 14.66
CA ILE A 4 2.71 14.29 15.89
C ILE A 4 3.90 13.36 15.63
N PRO A 5 4.98 13.45 16.42
CA PRO A 5 6.10 12.52 16.34
C PRO A 5 5.63 11.07 16.44
N TRP A 6 6.12 10.23 15.53
CA TRP A 6 5.78 8.82 15.45
C TRP A 6 6.58 7.97 16.44
N ARG A 7 7.91 8.19 16.48
CA ARG A 7 8.85 7.48 17.36
C ARG A 7 10.14 8.28 17.51
N LEU A 8 10.70 8.34 18.72
CA LEU A 8 11.98 9.03 19.01
C LEU A 8 12.01 10.50 18.52
N GLY A 9 10.90 11.23 18.65
CA GLY A 9 10.80 12.62 18.19
C GLY A 9 10.72 12.80 16.67
N ARG A 10 10.74 11.72 15.88
CA ARG A 10 10.69 11.74 14.42
C ARG A 10 9.29 11.53 13.89
N SER A 11 8.89 12.28 12.86
CA SER A 11 7.59 12.14 12.20
C SER A 11 7.60 10.99 11.20
N LEU A 12 6.48 10.28 11.04
CA LEU A 12 6.35 9.22 10.03
C LEU A 12 5.96 9.86 8.69
N LEU A 13 6.77 9.61 7.67
CA LEU A 13 6.43 9.83 6.28
C LEU A 13 6.20 8.45 5.65
N TRP A 14 5.02 8.23 5.09
CA TRP A 14 4.69 6.98 4.42
C TRP A 14 4.17 7.27 3.03
N ASP A 15 4.49 6.38 2.10
CA ASP A 15 4.18 6.56 0.70
C ASP A 15 3.66 5.25 0.10
N ALA A 16 2.36 5.23 -0.24
CA ALA A 16 1.68 4.05 -0.74
C ALA A 16 2.01 3.79 -2.21
N THR A 17 2.22 2.53 -2.57
CA THR A 17 2.36 2.10 -3.97
C THR A 17 1.66 0.80 -4.20
N CYS A 18 0.87 0.74 -5.27
CA CYS A 18 0.27 -0.50 -5.76
C CYS A 18 0.98 -0.88 -7.06
N VAL A 19 1.56 -2.07 -7.12
CA VAL A 19 2.26 -2.59 -8.31
C VAL A 19 1.49 -3.75 -8.91
N ASP A 20 1.53 -3.86 -10.24
CA ASP A 20 0.83 -4.91 -10.96
C ASP A 20 1.52 -6.27 -10.75
N THR A 21 0.86 -7.20 -10.06
CA THR A 21 1.37 -8.56 -9.84
C THR A 21 1.70 -9.29 -11.15
N LEU A 22 0.94 -9.01 -12.20
CA LEU A 22 0.96 -9.74 -13.47
C LEU A 22 1.73 -9.01 -14.58
N ALA A 23 2.34 -7.87 -14.28
CA ALA A 23 3.20 -7.19 -15.25
C ALA A 23 4.30 -8.14 -15.73
N ALA A 24 4.60 -8.10 -17.04
CA ALA A 24 5.63 -8.95 -17.65
C ALA A 24 7.01 -8.82 -16.96
N SER A 25 7.33 -7.63 -16.44
CA SER A 25 8.55 -7.36 -15.67
C SER A 25 8.55 -7.94 -14.25
N HIS A 26 7.40 -8.37 -13.73
CA HIS A 26 7.25 -8.87 -12.36
C HIS A 26 6.95 -10.37 -12.31
N ILE A 27 6.37 -10.93 -13.38
CA ILE A 27 5.84 -12.30 -13.39
C ILE A 27 6.85 -13.38 -12.98
N GLN A 28 8.12 -13.24 -13.36
CA GLN A 28 9.17 -14.20 -12.96
C GLN A 28 9.37 -14.22 -11.44
N ALA A 29 9.33 -13.05 -10.78
CA ALA A 29 9.51 -12.95 -9.34
C ALA A 29 8.22 -13.29 -8.58
N THR A 30 7.06 -12.77 -9.03
CA THR A 30 5.77 -12.95 -8.35
C THR A 30 5.23 -14.38 -8.44
N SER A 31 5.58 -15.12 -9.50
CA SER A 31 5.27 -16.55 -9.63
C SER A 31 6.03 -17.43 -8.63
N SER A 32 7.22 -16.99 -8.18
CA SER A 32 8.07 -17.76 -7.28
C SER A 32 7.93 -17.33 -5.82
N MET A 33 7.59 -16.06 -5.58
CA MET A 33 7.54 -15.49 -4.23
C MET A 33 6.40 -14.49 -4.10
N VAL A 34 5.53 -14.75 -3.12
CA VAL A 34 4.42 -13.85 -2.77
C VAL A 34 4.96 -12.49 -2.31
N GLY A 35 4.43 -11.42 -2.88
CA GLY A 35 4.83 -10.06 -2.48
C GLY A 35 6.19 -9.63 -3.04
N ALA A 36 6.77 -10.37 -3.99
CA ALA A 36 8.07 -10.03 -4.57
C ALA A 36 8.07 -8.68 -5.30
N ALA A 37 6.99 -8.35 -6.02
CA ALA A 37 6.88 -7.06 -6.69
C ALA A 37 6.69 -5.94 -5.66
N ALA A 38 5.83 -6.14 -4.65
CA ALA A 38 5.66 -5.16 -3.58
C ALA A 38 6.96 -4.89 -2.81
N SER A 39 7.72 -5.95 -2.46
CA SER A 39 9.02 -5.83 -1.80
C SER A 39 10.03 -5.06 -2.65
N SER A 40 10.08 -5.35 -3.96
CA SER A 40 10.95 -4.64 -4.89
C SER A 40 10.57 -3.15 -5.00
N ALA A 41 9.27 -2.84 -5.03
CA ALA A 41 8.76 -1.48 -5.05
C ALA A 41 9.08 -0.71 -3.76
N GLU A 42 9.00 -1.37 -2.61
CA GLU A 42 9.41 -0.79 -1.32
C GLU A 42 10.89 -0.42 -1.34
N GLN A 43 11.76 -1.34 -1.78
CA GLN A 43 13.19 -1.06 -1.89
C GLN A 43 13.50 0.06 -2.89
N ALA A 44 12.78 0.12 -4.01
CA ALA A 44 12.95 1.18 -5.00
C ALA A 44 12.56 2.55 -4.43
N LYS A 45 11.43 2.65 -3.71
CA LYS A 45 11.04 3.87 -3.00
C LYS A 45 12.06 4.26 -1.95
N ARG A 46 12.49 3.31 -1.11
CA ARG A 46 13.50 3.55 -0.08
C ARG A 46 14.79 4.13 -0.68
N ARG A 47 15.27 3.56 -1.79
CA ARG A 47 16.45 4.07 -2.53
C ARG A 47 16.28 5.49 -3.04
N LYS A 48 15.11 5.80 -3.62
CA LYS A 48 14.80 7.15 -4.11
C LYS A 48 14.84 8.20 -2.99
N ASP A 49 14.46 7.77 -1.79
CA ASP A 49 14.22 8.59 -0.62
C ASP A 49 15.35 8.45 0.43
N GLU A 50 16.53 7.96 0.04
CA GLU A 50 17.69 7.77 0.94
C GLU A 50 18.19 9.06 1.58
N ASN A 51 18.02 10.20 0.90
CA ASN A 51 18.49 11.51 1.35
C ASN A 51 17.43 12.32 2.11
N LEU A 52 16.33 11.68 2.55
CA LEU A 52 15.36 12.38 3.38
C LEU A 52 15.98 12.84 4.70
N ASP A 53 15.50 13.98 5.18
CA ASP A 53 15.90 14.55 6.45
C ASP A 53 15.74 13.53 7.59
N SER A 54 16.74 13.46 8.47
CA SER A 54 16.81 12.48 9.56
C SER A 54 15.68 12.63 10.58
N SER A 55 14.99 13.78 10.60
CA SER A 55 13.77 14.02 11.37
C SER A 55 12.57 13.17 10.92
N PHE A 56 12.63 12.54 9.75
CA PHE A 56 11.56 11.68 9.24
C PHE A 56 11.92 10.20 9.30
N ILE A 57 10.93 9.38 9.69
CA ILE A 57 10.96 7.94 9.48
C ILE A 57 10.20 7.68 8.18
N PHE A 58 10.91 7.31 7.12
CA PHE A 58 10.29 6.95 5.85
C PHE A 58 9.93 5.47 5.80
N VAL A 59 8.67 5.17 5.45
CA VAL A 59 8.17 3.81 5.26
C VAL A 59 7.35 3.71 3.96
N PRO A 60 7.88 3.07 2.91
CA PRO A 60 7.09 2.73 1.74
C PRO A 60 6.02 1.69 2.12
N PHE A 61 4.78 1.91 1.67
CA PHE A 61 3.70 0.95 1.83
C PHE A 61 3.44 0.28 0.48
N GLY A 62 4.17 -0.80 0.20
CA GLY A 62 4.06 -1.54 -1.05
C GLY A 62 2.98 -2.61 -1.00
N VAL A 63 2.11 -2.62 -2.01
CA VAL A 63 1.11 -3.67 -2.21
C VAL A 63 1.10 -4.10 -3.66
N GLU A 64 0.72 -5.35 -3.88
CA GLU A 64 0.47 -5.89 -5.21
C GLU A 64 -1.03 -5.84 -5.55
N THR A 65 -1.37 -5.74 -6.83
CA THR A 65 -2.76 -5.65 -7.30
C THR A 65 -3.60 -6.87 -6.90
N LEU A 66 -3.00 -8.06 -6.80
CA LEU A 66 -3.68 -9.28 -6.35
C LEU A 66 -3.73 -9.45 -4.82
N GLY A 67 -3.22 -8.48 -4.04
CA GLY A 67 -3.38 -8.42 -2.59
C GLY A 67 -2.14 -8.64 -1.71
N PRO A 68 -1.03 -9.27 -2.14
CA PRO A 68 0.17 -9.36 -1.31
C PRO A 68 0.71 -7.99 -0.88
N TRP A 69 1.08 -7.87 0.40
CA TRP A 69 1.71 -6.66 0.93
C TRP A 69 3.21 -6.90 1.14
N GLY A 70 4.01 -5.88 0.86
CA GLY A 70 5.44 -5.91 1.10
C GLY A 70 5.78 -6.04 2.60
N PRO A 71 7.01 -6.43 2.93
CA PRO A 71 7.47 -6.52 4.32
C PRO A 71 7.30 -5.21 5.11
N GLU A 72 7.57 -4.06 4.50
CA GLU A 72 7.47 -2.77 5.20
C GLU A 72 6.01 -2.37 5.45
N ALA A 73 5.15 -2.53 4.44
CA ALA A 73 3.70 -2.34 4.58
C ALA A 73 3.10 -3.19 5.71
N ARG A 74 3.49 -4.49 5.78
CA ARG A 74 3.04 -5.39 6.85
C ARG A 74 3.52 -4.95 8.23
N ALA A 75 4.78 -4.53 8.34
CA ALA A 75 5.33 -4.03 9.60
C ALA A 75 4.61 -2.76 10.08
N LEU A 76 4.40 -1.80 9.18
CA LEU A 76 3.68 -0.56 9.48
C LEU A 76 2.22 -0.84 9.85
N PHE A 77 1.54 -1.72 9.12
CA PHE A 77 0.17 -2.11 9.45
C PHE A 77 0.07 -2.77 10.83
N LYS A 78 1.01 -3.63 11.20
CA LYS A 78 1.03 -4.26 12.53
C LYS A 78 1.17 -3.22 13.64
N GLU A 79 2.05 -2.23 13.45
CA GLU A 79 2.22 -1.13 14.40
C GLU A 79 0.96 -0.25 14.48
N LEU A 80 0.37 0.13 13.34
CA LEU A 80 -0.87 0.90 13.27
C LEU A 80 -2.03 0.16 13.93
N SER A 81 -2.19 -1.13 13.63
CA SER A 81 -3.25 -1.96 14.19
C SER A 81 -3.18 -2.03 15.70
N LYS A 82 -1.97 -2.22 16.24
CA LYS A 82 -1.74 -2.20 17.69
C LYS A 82 -2.13 -0.86 18.31
N ARG A 83 -1.63 0.26 17.75
CA ARG A 83 -1.92 1.60 18.27
C ARG A 83 -3.41 1.96 18.21
N VAL A 84 -4.09 1.55 17.15
CA VAL A 84 -5.54 1.77 17.01
C VAL A 84 -6.32 0.97 18.05
N ILE A 85 -5.97 -0.31 18.28
CA ILE A 85 -6.58 -1.13 19.34
C ILE A 85 -6.36 -0.49 20.71
N GLU A 86 -5.13 -0.04 21.01
CA GLU A 86 -4.80 0.61 22.28
C GLU A 86 -5.56 1.93 22.48
N SER A 87 -5.72 2.71 21.41
CA SER A 87 -6.40 4.00 21.47
C SER A 87 -7.92 3.89 21.58
N THR A 88 -8.54 2.85 21.01
CA THR A 88 -10.00 2.70 21.01
C THR A 88 -10.50 1.77 22.12
N GLY A 89 -9.63 0.88 22.62
CA GLY A 89 -10.01 -0.22 23.52
C GLY A 89 -10.77 -1.37 22.82
N ASP A 90 -11.03 -1.30 21.51
CA ASP A 90 -11.72 -2.35 20.76
C ASP A 90 -10.70 -3.32 20.13
N PRO A 91 -10.66 -4.61 20.54
CA PRO A 91 -9.75 -5.60 19.96
C PRO A 91 -9.97 -5.85 18.46
N ARG A 92 -11.13 -5.47 17.90
CA ARG A 92 -11.45 -5.64 16.48
C ARG A 92 -11.01 -4.46 15.62
N ALA A 93 -10.59 -3.34 16.21
CA ALA A 93 -10.30 -2.12 15.47
C ALA A 93 -9.17 -2.29 14.44
N GLY A 94 -8.17 -3.14 14.73
CA GLY A 94 -7.13 -3.49 13.76
C GLY A 94 -7.66 -4.25 12.53
N SER A 95 -8.64 -5.15 12.73
CA SER A 95 -9.31 -5.87 11.63
C SER A 95 -10.10 -4.91 10.74
N TYR A 96 -10.85 -3.99 11.34
CA TYR A 96 -11.59 -2.96 10.60
C TYR A 96 -10.65 -2.05 9.80
N LEU A 97 -9.48 -1.70 10.34
CA LEU A 97 -8.46 -0.96 9.61
C LEU A 97 -7.97 -1.75 8.38
N GLY A 98 -7.63 -3.03 8.57
CA GLY A 98 -7.19 -3.90 7.48
C GLY A 98 -8.24 -4.02 6.37
N GLN A 99 -9.50 -4.23 6.73
CA GLN A 99 -10.62 -4.29 5.78
C GLN A 99 -10.76 -3.00 4.98
N ARG A 100 -10.67 -1.83 5.63
CA ARG A 100 -10.76 -0.52 4.96
C ARG A 100 -9.61 -0.30 3.98
N ILE A 101 -8.38 -0.69 4.35
CA ILE A 101 -7.23 -0.62 3.46
C ILE A 101 -7.43 -1.54 2.24
N SER A 102 -7.81 -2.80 2.48
CA SER A 102 -8.08 -3.77 1.40
C SER A 102 -9.16 -3.29 0.44
N LEU A 103 -10.26 -2.71 0.94
CA LEU A 103 -11.31 -2.13 0.10
C LEU A 103 -10.82 -0.93 -0.70
N ALA A 104 -9.97 -0.07 -0.13
CA ALA A 104 -9.39 1.06 -0.85
C ALA A 104 -8.49 0.58 -2.01
N ILE A 105 -7.68 -0.46 -1.79
CA ILE A 105 -6.84 -1.07 -2.82
C ILE A 105 -7.70 -1.66 -3.93
N GLN A 106 -8.72 -2.46 -3.60
CA GLN A 106 -9.61 -3.07 -4.59
C GLN A 106 -10.35 -2.01 -5.43
N ARG A 107 -10.81 -0.92 -4.80
CA ARG A 107 -11.43 0.21 -5.50
C ARG A 107 -10.45 0.89 -6.46
N GLY A 108 -9.21 1.12 -6.02
CA GLY A 108 -8.15 1.65 -6.87
C GLY A 108 -7.87 0.76 -8.08
N ASN A 109 -7.73 -0.55 -7.86
CA ASN A 109 -7.50 -1.51 -8.93
C ASN A 109 -8.67 -1.55 -9.93
N ALA A 110 -9.91 -1.56 -9.44
CA ALA A 110 -11.10 -1.51 -10.29
C ALA A 110 -11.15 -0.21 -11.11
N ALA A 111 -10.84 0.94 -10.51
CA ALA A 111 -10.77 2.21 -11.22
C ALA A 111 -9.69 2.20 -12.31
N SER A 112 -8.51 1.63 -12.04
CA SER A 112 -7.45 1.48 -13.04
C SER A 112 -7.90 0.62 -14.23
N ILE A 113 -8.58 -0.51 -13.98
CA ILE A 113 -9.11 -1.38 -15.05
C ILE A 113 -10.21 -0.65 -15.83
N LEU A 114 -11.17 -0.01 -15.15
CA LEU A 114 -12.24 0.72 -15.83
C LEU A 114 -11.70 1.90 -16.66
N GLY A 115 -10.57 2.48 -16.26
CA GLY A 115 -9.87 3.52 -17.01
C GLY A 115 -9.24 3.04 -18.33
N THR A 116 -9.02 1.74 -18.51
CA THR A 116 -8.48 1.17 -19.77
C THR A 116 -9.56 0.72 -20.73
N VAL A 117 -10.81 0.58 -20.28
CA VAL A 117 -11.94 0.22 -21.15
C VAL A 117 -12.34 1.45 -21.97
N PRO A 118 -12.44 1.33 -23.32
CA PRO A 118 -12.95 2.41 -24.15
C PRO A 118 -14.33 2.82 -23.64
N ARG A 119 -14.59 4.12 -23.55
CA ARG A 119 -15.97 4.59 -23.33
C ARG A 119 -16.77 4.13 -24.53
N CYS A 120 -17.63 3.12 -24.35
CA CYS A 120 -18.58 2.75 -25.36
C CYS A 120 -19.38 4.02 -25.69
N GLY A 121 -19.29 4.50 -26.93
CA GLY A 121 -20.18 5.54 -27.43
C GLY A 121 -21.60 5.11 -27.11
N GLY A 122 -22.41 6.04 -26.60
CA GLY A 122 -23.77 5.74 -26.16
C GLY A 122 -24.48 4.89 -27.19
N LEU A 123 -25.25 3.90 -26.72
CA LEU A 123 -26.25 3.24 -27.54
C LEU A 123 -27.19 4.33 -28.06
N GLU A 124 -26.88 4.88 -29.23
CA GLU A 124 -27.81 5.71 -29.99
C GLU A 124 -29.00 4.79 -30.28
N ARG A 125 -30.13 5.12 -29.66
CA ARG A 125 -31.38 4.41 -29.80
C ARG A 125 -31.78 4.47 -31.28
N PHE A 126 -31.94 3.31 -31.89
CA PHE A 126 -32.67 3.15 -33.15
C PHE A 126 -34.12 3.58 -32.99
#